data_AF-A0A960V5L0-F1
#
_entry.id   AF-A0A960V5L0-F1
#
_cell.length_a   1.000
_cell.length_b   1.000
_cell.length_c   1.000
_cell.angle_alpha   90.00
_cell.angle_beta   90.00
_cell.angle_gamma   90.00
#
_symmetry.space_group_name_H-M   'P 1'
#
loop_
_entity.id
_entity.type
_entity.pdbx_description
1 polymer ?
#
loop_
_entity_poly.entity_id
_entity_poly.type
_entity_poly.pdbx_seq_one_letter_code
_entity_poly.pdbx_strand_id
1 'polypeptide(L)'
;MFKFFTILILALFLFSCSEDKKFLDEVISENLEFFEDGKGIAEKVNLPQDYIALKDNKKILDTNFVNSTEIGLYLNILTLIDKGIISSPKISSGFAKKRILETLEKVEKMETWNGLFFWPYNFVDGEIIAKGDRIAPAVDNGNFSISLATLVGAYQNSDNEIDKKIVSKTEKILDNQKEGYFQIYDGERKLLSAGWDVLNDRRLGYWIDRKMNESRLATIWAILLTDGKIPIDVFINMGLTTETYRLSNGRNIEYYLTWDGGIFQAFYPALFIDEKHLIKNYYKFENFVYAQKDYIDKNWIPSFISASSTPDNGYTGMGVMELAEVVLNFKDAGPYIDFGTPHATALTYMVNPKIALYYLKKIKKDFPKINSNGYGWYDAISYKKGNNSRILSLDQGMFILSFYADYNRKYLKDYLERKGKWDKLKEIYSHFKEEGE
;
A
#
# COMPACT_ATOMS: atom_id res chain seq x y z
N MET A 1 24.37 16.20 41.13
CA MET A 1 24.09 16.85 39.82
C MET A 1 23.85 15.83 38.70
N PHE A 2 24.69 14.80 38.52
CA PHE A 2 24.54 13.75 37.48
C PHE A 2 23.24 12.90 37.56
N LYS A 3 22.78 12.53 38.76
CA LYS A 3 21.52 11.76 38.94
C LYS A 3 20.26 12.54 38.55
N PHE A 4 20.22 13.85 38.82
CA PHE A 4 19.08 14.71 38.44
C PHE A 4 18.99 14.90 36.92
N PHE A 5 20.12 15.04 36.24
CA PHE A 5 20.18 15.18 34.78
C PHE A 5 19.71 13.92 34.06
N THR A 6 20.07 12.73 34.57
CA THR A 6 19.67 11.45 34.00
C THR A 6 18.16 11.19 34.16
N ILE A 7 17.58 11.54 35.32
CA ILE A 7 16.15 11.42 35.57
C ILE A 7 15.34 12.40 34.70
N LEU A 8 15.84 13.63 34.51
CA LEU A 8 15.18 14.61 33.65
C LEU A 8 15.17 14.19 32.18
N ILE A 9 16.28 13.64 31.67
CA ILE A 9 16.37 13.13 30.29
C ILE A 9 15.45 11.93 30.09
N LEU A 10 15.39 10.99 31.05
CA LEU A 10 14.51 9.83 30.97
C LEU A 10 13.03 10.24 31.05
N ALA A 11 12.68 11.20 31.91
CA ALA A 11 11.34 11.74 32.02
C ALA A 11 10.91 12.49 30.75
N LEU A 12 11.80 13.31 30.16
CA LEU A 12 11.56 13.99 28.88
C LEU A 12 11.40 12.99 27.73
N PHE A 13 12.18 11.91 27.71
CA PHE A 13 12.09 10.85 26.70
C PHE A 13 10.77 10.06 26.81
N LEU A 14 10.39 9.65 28.03
CA LEU A 14 9.12 8.98 28.29
C LEU A 14 7.92 9.88 27.99
N PHE A 15 8.00 11.17 28.34
CA PHE A 15 6.96 12.16 28.05
C PHE A 15 6.79 12.37 26.54
N SER A 16 7.89 12.57 25.79
CA SER A 16 7.86 12.68 24.32
C SER A 16 7.28 11.42 23.67
N CYS A 17 7.63 10.24 24.17
CA CYS A 17 7.10 8.97 23.67
C CYS A 17 5.58 8.84 23.92
N SER A 18 5.08 9.42 25.02
CA SER A 18 3.65 9.41 25.34
C SER A 18 2.84 10.38 24.47
N GLU A 19 3.41 11.55 24.14
CA GLU A 19 2.79 12.51 23.23
C GLU A 19 2.80 12.01 21.78
N ASP A 20 3.90 11.41 21.33
CA ASP A 20 4.01 10.80 20.00
C ASP A 20 2.96 9.70 19.81
N LYS A 21 2.80 8.84 20.82
CA LYS A 21 1.76 7.80 20.79
C LYS A 21 0.36 8.40 20.71
N LYS A 22 0.04 9.38 21.56
CA LYS A 22 -1.27 10.03 21.55
C LYS A 22 -1.56 10.71 20.21
N PHE A 23 -0.56 11.35 19.62
CA PHE A 23 -0.66 11.95 18.28
C PHE A 23 -0.91 10.89 17.21
N LEU A 24 -0.19 9.77 17.24
CA LEU A 24 -0.42 8.67 16.31
C LEU A 24 -1.83 8.10 16.44
N ASP A 25 -2.27 7.82 17.68
CA ASP A 25 -3.62 7.32 17.95
C ASP A 25 -4.70 8.27 17.40
N GLU A 26 -4.50 9.59 17.53
CA GLU A 26 -5.37 10.61 16.92
C GLU A 26 -5.39 10.49 15.40
N VAL A 27 -4.24 10.59 14.71
CA VAL A 27 -4.23 10.60 13.24
C VAL A 27 -4.68 9.27 12.63
N ILE A 28 -4.40 8.15 13.30
CA ILE A 28 -4.93 6.84 12.90
C ILE A 28 -6.46 6.82 13.04
N SER A 29 -6.99 7.30 14.17
CA SER A 29 -8.43 7.38 14.39
C SER A 29 -9.11 8.26 13.34
N GLU A 30 -8.51 9.38 12.95
CA GLU A 30 -9.06 10.27 11.92
C GLU A 30 -9.12 9.58 10.55
N ASN A 31 -8.05 8.91 10.12
CA ASN A 31 -8.04 8.23 8.82
C ASN A 31 -8.92 6.97 8.81
N LEU A 32 -9.12 6.31 9.96
CA LEU A 32 -10.09 5.22 10.11
C LEU A 32 -11.53 5.67 9.82
N GLU A 33 -11.84 6.96 9.97
CA GLU A 33 -13.18 7.48 9.73
C GLU A 33 -13.63 7.25 8.28
N PHE A 34 -12.71 7.23 7.31
CA PHE A 34 -13.03 6.90 5.91
C PHE A 34 -13.77 5.56 5.78
N PHE A 35 -13.37 4.57 6.59
CA PHE A 35 -13.87 3.19 6.52
C PHE A 35 -15.15 2.95 7.34
N GLU A 36 -15.75 4.00 7.90
CA GLU A 36 -17.06 3.92 8.55
C GLU A 36 -18.20 3.91 7.52
N ASP A 37 -19.29 3.21 7.85
CA ASP A 37 -20.49 3.18 7.02
C ASP A 37 -21.07 4.60 6.86
N GLY A 38 -21.47 4.94 5.63
CA GLY A 38 -21.98 6.27 5.26
C GLY A 38 -20.90 7.30 4.91
N LYS A 39 -19.62 6.95 5.04
CA LYS A 39 -18.49 7.80 4.64
C LYS A 39 -17.87 7.32 3.33
N GLY A 40 -16.69 6.69 3.38
CA GLY A 40 -15.99 6.13 2.22
C GLY A 40 -16.48 4.75 1.81
N ILE A 41 -17.25 4.07 2.67
CA ILE A 41 -17.90 2.80 2.33
C ILE A 41 -19.19 3.07 1.55
N ALA A 42 -19.29 2.51 0.34
CA ALA A 42 -20.48 2.62 -0.49
C ALA A 42 -21.69 1.94 0.16
N GLU A 43 -22.79 2.68 0.24
CA GLU A 43 -24.06 2.19 0.74
C GLU A 43 -24.56 1.02 -0.13
N LYS A 44 -25.27 0.07 0.48
CA LYS A 44 -25.79 -1.18 -0.13
C LYS A 44 -24.74 -2.26 -0.44
N VAL A 45 -23.56 -1.90 -0.97
CA VAL A 45 -22.50 -2.89 -1.28
C VAL A 45 -21.57 -3.17 -0.09
N ASN A 46 -21.43 -2.22 0.85
CA ASN A 46 -20.54 -2.34 2.02
C ASN A 46 -19.08 -2.61 1.65
N LEU A 47 -18.61 -2.00 0.56
CA LEU A 47 -17.21 -2.01 0.11
C LEU A 47 -16.68 -0.58 0.07
N PRO A 48 -15.36 -0.37 0.23
CA PRO A 48 -14.78 0.96 0.04
C PRO A 48 -15.01 1.43 -1.40
N GLN A 49 -15.17 2.74 -1.54
CA GLN A 49 -15.12 3.42 -2.83
C GLN A 49 -13.69 3.84 -3.14
N ASP A 50 -13.30 3.79 -4.42
CA ASP A 50 -11.95 4.17 -4.86
C ASP A 50 -11.55 5.55 -4.36
N TYR A 51 -12.46 6.52 -4.51
CA TYR A 51 -12.40 7.77 -3.79
C TYR A 51 -13.78 8.36 -3.51
N ILE A 52 -13.81 9.33 -2.59
CA ILE A 52 -14.92 10.28 -2.44
C ILE A 52 -14.41 11.71 -2.69
N ALA A 53 -15.31 12.61 -3.09
CA ALA A 53 -15.00 14.04 -3.14
C ALA A 53 -15.91 14.84 -2.23
N LEU A 54 -15.33 15.84 -1.56
CA LEU A 54 -16.01 16.73 -0.66
C LEU A 54 -16.12 18.15 -1.25
N LYS A 55 -17.13 18.90 -0.82
CA LYS A 55 -17.22 20.35 -1.03
C LYS A 55 -17.94 20.95 0.17
N ASP A 56 -17.41 22.04 0.70
CA ASP A 56 -17.93 22.68 1.92
C ASP A 56 -18.14 21.69 3.08
N ASN A 57 -17.18 20.77 3.25
CA ASN A 57 -17.18 19.70 4.26
C ASN A 57 -18.34 18.71 4.17
N LYS A 58 -18.96 18.58 2.99
CA LYS A 58 -19.98 17.58 2.68
C LYS A 58 -19.55 16.73 1.51
N LYS A 59 -19.86 15.44 1.57
CA LYS A 59 -19.67 14.54 0.43
C LYS A 59 -20.54 15.00 -0.73
N ILE A 60 -19.93 15.21 -1.89
CA ILE A 60 -20.61 15.66 -3.11
C ILE A 60 -20.47 14.67 -4.27
N LEU A 61 -19.59 13.68 -4.15
CA LEU A 61 -19.39 12.66 -5.16
C LEU A 61 -19.04 11.33 -4.51
N ASP A 62 -19.74 10.31 -4.99
CA ASP A 62 -19.42 8.90 -4.86
C ASP A 62 -18.87 8.41 -6.21
N THR A 63 -17.70 7.79 -6.20
CA THR A 63 -17.12 7.20 -7.43
C THR A 63 -17.91 6.01 -7.92
N ASN A 64 -18.56 5.29 -7.01
CA ASN A 64 -19.30 4.07 -7.31
C ASN A 64 -18.46 3.02 -8.05
N PHE A 65 -17.17 2.91 -7.72
CA PHE A 65 -16.35 1.76 -8.12
C PHE A 65 -15.27 1.47 -7.08
N VAL A 66 -14.65 0.30 -7.20
CA VAL A 66 -13.60 -0.18 -6.30
C VAL A 66 -12.56 -1.01 -7.04
N ASN A 67 -11.35 -1.00 -6.52
CA ASN A 67 -10.26 -1.88 -6.90
C ASN A 67 -10.06 -3.01 -5.86
N SER A 68 -9.73 -4.22 -6.33
CA SER A 68 -9.36 -5.36 -5.47
C SER A 68 -8.24 -5.05 -4.45
N THR A 69 -7.27 -4.21 -4.80
CA THR A 69 -6.22 -3.76 -3.86
C THR A 69 -6.83 -3.08 -2.63
N GLU A 70 -7.85 -2.25 -2.81
CA GLU A 70 -8.51 -1.49 -1.75
C GLU A 70 -9.36 -2.39 -0.87
N ILE A 71 -10.03 -3.39 -1.47
CA ILE A 71 -10.74 -4.44 -0.73
C ILE A 71 -9.75 -5.19 0.17
N GLY A 72 -8.55 -5.51 -0.34
CA GLY A 72 -7.49 -6.14 0.44
C GLY A 72 -7.08 -5.35 1.67
N LEU A 73 -6.73 -4.07 1.48
CA LEU A 73 -6.34 -3.19 2.59
C LEU A 73 -7.49 -3.02 3.60
N TYR A 74 -8.73 -2.88 3.13
CA TYR A 74 -9.91 -2.79 3.99
C TYR A 74 -10.08 -4.04 4.86
N LEU A 75 -9.95 -5.24 4.28
CA LEU A 75 -9.98 -6.50 5.03
C LEU A 75 -8.88 -6.56 6.10
N ASN A 76 -7.66 -6.09 5.79
CA ASN A 76 -6.59 -6.06 6.78
C ASN A 76 -6.84 -5.04 7.90
N ILE A 77 -7.40 -3.87 7.60
CA ILE A 77 -7.81 -2.88 8.62
C ILE A 77 -8.88 -3.47 9.55
N LEU A 78 -9.92 -4.08 8.99
CA LEU A 78 -10.95 -4.76 9.79
C LEU A 78 -10.36 -5.88 10.64
N THR A 79 -9.35 -6.58 10.13
CA THR A 79 -8.64 -7.62 10.88
C THR A 79 -7.93 -7.02 12.10
N LEU A 80 -7.24 -5.90 11.95
CA LEU A 80 -6.60 -5.22 13.08
C LEU A 80 -7.62 -4.77 14.14
N ILE A 81 -8.82 -4.34 13.72
CA ILE A 81 -9.92 -3.97 14.63
C ILE A 81 -10.47 -5.21 15.34
N ASP A 82 -10.75 -6.30 14.62
CA ASP A 82 -11.25 -7.55 15.19
C ASP A 82 -10.29 -8.13 16.23
N LYS A 83 -8.99 -8.11 15.92
CA LYS A 83 -7.93 -8.59 16.81
C LYS A 83 -7.61 -7.63 17.97
N GLY A 84 -8.29 -6.49 18.06
CA GLY A 84 -8.09 -5.49 19.11
C GLY A 84 -6.73 -4.79 19.07
N ILE A 85 -6.07 -4.80 17.91
CA ILE A 85 -4.77 -4.13 17.70
C ILE A 85 -4.99 -2.62 17.54
N ILE A 86 -6.03 -2.23 16.81
CA ILE A 86 -6.47 -0.85 16.68
C ILE A 86 -7.91 -0.72 17.16
N SER A 87 -8.24 0.44 17.73
CA SER A 87 -9.60 0.74 18.15
C SER A 87 -10.24 1.71 17.17
N SER A 88 -11.51 1.49 16.85
CA SER A 88 -12.35 2.45 16.14
C SER A 88 -13.51 2.87 17.04
N PRO A 89 -13.85 4.17 17.12
CA PRO A 89 -15.04 4.63 17.85
C PRO A 89 -16.37 4.09 17.31
N LYS A 90 -16.40 3.66 16.04
CA LYS A 90 -17.62 3.26 15.33
C LYS A 90 -17.65 1.81 14.86
N ILE A 91 -16.48 1.18 14.71
CA ILE A 91 -16.34 -0.20 14.25
C ILE A 91 -15.88 -1.06 15.43
N SER A 92 -16.79 -1.87 15.99
CA SER A 92 -16.44 -2.82 17.05
C SER A 92 -15.76 -4.07 16.49
N SER A 93 -15.01 -4.80 17.31
CA SER A 93 -14.36 -6.07 16.91
C SER A 93 -15.37 -7.07 16.30
N GLY A 94 -16.51 -7.29 16.96
CA GLY A 94 -17.55 -8.19 16.44
C GLY A 94 -18.17 -7.74 15.12
N PHE A 95 -18.35 -6.42 14.94
CA PHE A 95 -18.81 -5.87 13.67
C PHE A 95 -17.76 -6.02 12.57
N ALA A 96 -16.48 -5.77 12.88
CA ALA A 96 -15.38 -5.92 11.94
C ALA A 96 -15.27 -7.36 11.42
N LYS A 97 -15.34 -8.36 12.31
CA LYS A 97 -15.36 -9.78 11.93
C LYS A 97 -16.54 -10.13 11.03
N LYS A 98 -17.74 -9.64 11.38
CA LYS A 98 -18.93 -9.83 10.54
C LYS A 98 -18.74 -9.23 9.15
N ARG A 99 -18.22 -7.99 9.08
CA ARG A 99 -17.95 -7.29 7.82
C ARG A 99 -16.91 -8.01 6.97
N ILE A 100 -15.84 -8.56 7.55
CA ILE A 100 -14.86 -9.39 6.83
C ILE A 100 -15.55 -10.54 6.11
N LEU A 101 -16.39 -11.31 6.82
CA LEU A 101 -17.09 -12.44 6.22
C LEU A 101 -18.06 -12.00 5.12
N GLU A 102 -18.84 -10.94 5.35
CA GLU A 102 -19.75 -10.37 4.34
C GLU A 102 -19.01 -9.88 3.09
N THR A 103 -17.83 -9.28 3.26
CA THR A 103 -16.98 -8.84 2.14
C THR A 103 -16.46 -10.05 1.35
N LEU A 104 -15.96 -11.09 2.02
CA LEU A 104 -15.51 -12.32 1.34
C LEU A 104 -16.64 -13.01 0.57
N GLU A 105 -17.86 -13.04 1.13
CA GLU A 105 -19.04 -13.62 0.46
C GLU A 105 -19.46 -12.83 -0.80
N LYS A 106 -19.16 -11.53 -0.87
CA LYS A 106 -19.33 -10.73 -2.10
C LYS A 106 -18.19 -10.98 -3.08
N VAL A 107 -16.94 -10.96 -2.60
CA VAL A 107 -15.73 -11.21 -3.41
C VAL A 107 -15.82 -12.55 -4.14
N GLU A 108 -16.29 -13.62 -3.48
CA GLU A 108 -16.47 -14.93 -4.12
C GLU A 108 -17.47 -14.93 -5.29
N LYS A 109 -18.36 -13.95 -5.36
CA LYS A 109 -19.39 -13.82 -6.41
C LYS A 109 -19.00 -12.83 -7.51
N MET A 110 -17.95 -12.05 -7.30
CA MET A 110 -17.48 -11.09 -8.30
C MET A 110 -17.02 -11.85 -9.55
N GLU A 111 -17.37 -11.31 -10.73
CA GLU A 111 -16.90 -11.84 -12.01
C GLU A 111 -15.37 -11.79 -12.06
N THR A 112 -14.71 -12.85 -12.54
CA THR A 112 -13.25 -12.92 -12.66
C THR A 112 -12.86 -13.53 -14.01
N TRP A 113 -11.62 -13.31 -14.44
CA TRP A 113 -11.02 -14.03 -15.57
C TRP A 113 -9.97 -15.01 -15.05
N ASN A 114 -10.23 -16.31 -15.20
CA ASN A 114 -9.37 -17.37 -14.68
C ASN A 114 -8.98 -17.17 -13.20
N GLY A 115 -9.95 -16.69 -12.42
CA GLY A 115 -9.82 -16.35 -11.00
C GLY A 115 -9.20 -14.98 -10.71
N LEU A 116 -8.53 -14.33 -11.67
CA LEU A 116 -8.01 -12.98 -11.50
C LEU A 116 -9.13 -11.95 -11.58
N PHE A 117 -9.10 -11.00 -10.64
CA PHE A 117 -10.07 -9.93 -10.49
C PHE A 117 -9.83 -8.83 -11.52
N PHE A 118 -10.92 -8.20 -11.95
CA PHE A 118 -10.90 -7.08 -12.87
C PHE A 118 -10.57 -5.76 -12.17
N TRP A 119 -10.05 -4.82 -12.95
CA TRP A 119 -9.98 -3.43 -12.55
C TRP A 119 -10.84 -2.56 -13.47
N PRO A 120 -11.64 -1.64 -12.92
CA PRO A 120 -12.28 -1.69 -11.59
C PRO A 120 -13.59 -2.47 -11.65
N TYR A 121 -14.25 -2.61 -10.50
CA TYR A 121 -15.65 -3.02 -10.41
C TYR A 121 -16.54 -1.83 -10.06
N ASN A 122 -17.58 -1.60 -10.85
CA ASN A 122 -18.58 -0.57 -10.61
C ASN A 122 -19.66 -1.06 -9.63
N PHE A 123 -20.22 -0.13 -8.87
CA PHE A 123 -21.38 -0.32 -8.02
C PHE A 123 -22.63 0.18 -8.74
N VAL A 124 -23.55 -0.73 -9.05
CA VAL A 124 -24.80 -0.41 -9.76
C VAL A 124 -25.95 -1.04 -8.98
N ASP A 125 -26.78 -0.20 -8.38
CA ASP A 125 -27.98 -0.61 -7.63
C ASP A 125 -27.75 -1.67 -6.52
N GLY A 126 -26.57 -1.67 -5.91
CA GLY A 126 -26.20 -2.62 -4.85
C GLY A 126 -25.49 -3.88 -5.38
N GLU A 127 -25.31 -3.99 -6.69
CA GLU A 127 -24.55 -5.04 -7.34
C GLU A 127 -23.12 -4.57 -7.68
N ILE A 128 -22.21 -5.54 -7.81
CA ILE A 128 -20.79 -5.32 -8.15
C ILE A 128 -20.57 -5.85 -9.56
N ILE A 129 -20.29 -4.96 -10.51
CA ILE A 129 -20.21 -5.29 -11.93
C ILE A 129 -18.82 -4.92 -12.45
N ALA A 130 -18.12 -5.86 -13.09
CA ALA A 130 -16.84 -5.57 -13.72
C ALA A 130 -17.01 -4.48 -14.79
N LYS A 131 -16.04 -3.56 -14.89
CA LYS A 131 -16.04 -2.54 -15.95
C LYS A 131 -15.92 -3.18 -17.34
N GLY A 132 -16.47 -2.51 -18.33
CA GLY A 132 -16.64 -3.04 -19.69
C GLY A 132 -15.34 -3.43 -20.40
N ASP A 133 -14.21 -2.84 -20.06
CA ASP A 133 -12.88 -3.16 -20.62
C ASP A 133 -12.31 -4.50 -20.12
N ARG A 134 -12.85 -5.07 -19.03
CA ARG A 134 -12.53 -6.42 -18.52
C ARG A 134 -11.02 -6.69 -18.43
N ILE A 135 -10.25 -5.71 -17.93
CA ILE A 135 -8.81 -5.89 -17.71
C ILE A 135 -8.58 -6.63 -16.39
N ALA A 136 -7.80 -7.71 -16.42
CA ALA A 136 -7.34 -8.43 -15.23
C ALA A 136 -5.87 -8.04 -14.93
N PRO A 137 -5.62 -6.98 -14.14
CA PRO A 137 -4.27 -6.50 -13.87
C PRO A 137 -3.53 -7.39 -12.86
N ALA A 138 -2.30 -7.74 -13.17
CA ALA A 138 -1.44 -8.55 -12.32
C ALA A 138 -1.09 -7.85 -11.00
N VAL A 139 -0.86 -6.52 -11.06
CA VAL A 139 -0.46 -5.70 -9.90
C VAL A 139 -1.52 -5.75 -8.80
N ASP A 140 -2.77 -5.40 -9.14
CA ASP A 140 -3.85 -5.40 -8.15
C ASP A 140 -4.17 -6.79 -7.62
N ASN A 141 -4.13 -7.81 -8.49
CA ASN A 141 -4.31 -9.19 -8.05
C ASN A 141 -3.19 -9.67 -7.12
N GLY A 142 -1.95 -9.25 -7.36
CA GLY A 142 -0.81 -9.53 -6.48
C GLY A 142 -0.98 -8.89 -5.11
N ASN A 143 -1.32 -7.61 -5.08
CA ASN A 143 -1.56 -6.85 -3.85
C ASN A 143 -2.74 -7.43 -3.06
N PHE A 144 -3.86 -7.72 -3.75
CA PHE A 144 -5.03 -8.32 -3.14
C PHE A 144 -4.72 -9.71 -2.59
N SER A 145 -3.99 -10.53 -3.33
CA SER A 145 -3.61 -11.88 -2.89
C SER A 145 -2.74 -11.89 -1.64
N ILE A 146 -1.75 -11.00 -1.58
CA ILE A 146 -0.92 -10.86 -0.39
C ILE A 146 -1.76 -10.38 0.80
N SER A 147 -2.71 -9.49 0.58
CA SER A 147 -3.67 -9.05 1.61
C SER A 147 -4.55 -10.20 2.11
N LEU A 148 -5.02 -11.07 1.21
CA LEU A 148 -5.80 -12.27 1.54
C LEU A 148 -4.95 -13.35 2.26
N ALA A 149 -3.72 -13.58 1.83
CA ALA A 149 -2.79 -14.47 2.52
C ALA A 149 -2.50 -13.98 3.95
N THR A 150 -2.33 -12.67 4.12
CA THR A 150 -2.22 -12.01 5.42
C THR A 150 -3.48 -12.23 6.27
N LEU A 151 -4.68 -12.09 5.68
CA LEU A 151 -5.94 -12.37 6.36
C LEU A 151 -6.01 -13.83 6.86
N VAL A 152 -5.64 -14.80 6.02
CA VAL A 152 -5.60 -16.21 6.44
C VAL A 152 -4.66 -16.39 7.63
N GLY A 153 -3.46 -15.81 7.57
CA GLY A 153 -2.49 -15.85 8.66
C GLY A 153 -3.02 -15.38 10.01
N ALA A 154 -3.90 -14.37 10.00
CA ALA A 154 -4.52 -13.84 11.23
C ALA A 154 -5.56 -14.77 11.87
N TYR A 155 -6.14 -15.69 11.10
CA TYR A 155 -7.28 -16.53 11.53
C TYR A 155 -7.00 -18.04 11.52
N GLN A 156 -5.96 -18.51 10.83
CA GLN A 156 -5.69 -19.93 10.56
C GLN A 156 -5.51 -20.83 11.79
N ASN A 157 -5.17 -20.27 12.95
CA ASN A 157 -4.96 -21.02 14.19
C ASN A 157 -6.17 -20.96 15.15
N SER A 158 -7.30 -20.42 14.71
CA SER A 158 -8.50 -20.26 15.54
C SER A 158 -9.43 -21.46 15.44
N ASP A 159 -9.94 -21.93 16.59
CA ASP A 159 -10.99 -22.95 16.66
C ASP A 159 -12.40 -22.39 16.46
N ASN A 160 -12.55 -21.07 16.35
CA ASN A 160 -13.83 -20.42 16.12
C ASN A 160 -14.37 -20.71 14.71
N GLU A 161 -15.64 -21.11 14.59
CA GLU A 161 -16.25 -21.50 13.32
C GLU A 161 -16.33 -20.35 12.29
N ILE A 162 -16.50 -19.10 12.72
CA ILE A 162 -16.47 -17.95 11.81
C ILE A 162 -15.06 -17.75 11.26
N ASP A 163 -14.03 -17.88 12.11
CA ASP A 163 -12.64 -17.74 11.72
C ASP A 163 -12.23 -18.85 10.73
N LYS A 164 -12.67 -20.10 10.96
CA LYS A 164 -12.50 -21.20 10.01
C LYS A 164 -13.19 -20.92 8.67
N LYS A 165 -14.39 -20.32 8.68
CA LYS A 165 -15.12 -19.93 7.46
C LYS A 165 -14.38 -18.83 6.70
N ILE A 166 -13.83 -17.83 7.40
CA ILE A 166 -12.98 -16.79 6.82
C ILE A 166 -11.77 -17.42 6.13
N VAL A 167 -11.05 -18.31 6.82
CA VAL A 167 -9.88 -19.01 6.26
C VAL A 167 -10.26 -19.81 5.01
N SER A 168 -11.29 -20.67 5.09
CA SER A 168 -11.68 -21.55 3.98
C SER A 168 -12.09 -20.76 2.74
N LYS A 169 -12.89 -19.69 2.88
CA LYS A 169 -13.28 -18.83 1.76
C LYS A 169 -12.09 -18.12 1.14
N THR A 170 -11.22 -17.59 1.99
CA THR A 170 -10.05 -16.84 1.53
C THR A 170 -9.07 -17.74 0.78
N GLU A 171 -8.80 -18.94 1.28
CA GLU A 171 -7.94 -19.91 0.58
C GLU A 171 -8.53 -20.33 -0.77
N LYS A 172 -9.86 -20.53 -0.85
CA LYS A 172 -10.53 -20.82 -2.12
C LYS A 172 -10.36 -19.69 -3.14
N ILE A 173 -10.51 -18.43 -2.71
CA ILE A 173 -10.28 -17.27 -3.59
C ILE A 173 -8.83 -17.28 -4.12
N LEU A 174 -7.85 -17.50 -3.24
CA LEU A 174 -6.43 -17.55 -3.62
C LEU A 174 -6.14 -18.69 -4.60
N ASP A 175 -6.64 -19.89 -4.33
CA ASP A 175 -6.40 -21.07 -5.17
C ASP A 175 -6.99 -20.92 -6.57
N ASN A 176 -8.13 -20.22 -6.70
CA ASN A 176 -8.78 -19.98 -7.99
C ASN A 176 -7.95 -19.11 -8.93
N GLN A 177 -7.01 -18.30 -8.44
CA GLN A 177 -6.20 -17.40 -9.26
C GLN A 177 -5.05 -18.09 -10.01
N LYS A 178 -4.74 -19.36 -9.68
CA LYS A 178 -3.59 -20.09 -10.24
C LYS A 178 -3.57 -20.09 -11.76
N GLU A 179 -4.70 -20.36 -12.38
CA GLU A 179 -4.79 -20.44 -13.85
C GLU A 179 -4.49 -19.08 -14.49
N GLY A 180 -5.08 -18.00 -13.97
CA GLY A 180 -4.81 -16.66 -14.49
C GLY A 180 -3.33 -16.28 -14.39
N TYR A 181 -2.66 -16.61 -13.27
CA TYR A 181 -1.21 -16.39 -13.14
C TYR A 181 -0.38 -17.16 -14.17
N PHE A 182 -0.75 -18.41 -14.50
CA PHE A 182 -0.07 -19.15 -15.57
C PHE A 182 -0.26 -18.49 -16.94
N GLN A 183 -1.44 -17.95 -17.25
CA GLN A 183 -1.71 -17.30 -18.53
C GLN A 183 -0.91 -15.99 -18.71
N ILE A 184 -0.78 -15.19 -17.65
CA ILE A 184 -0.01 -13.94 -17.69
C ILE A 184 1.50 -14.15 -17.55
N TYR A 185 1.97 -15.35 -17.22
CA TYR A 185 3.39 -15.69 -17.28
C TYR A 185 3.88 -15.74 -18.73
N ASP A 186 4.94 -14.98 -19.01
CA ASP A 186 5.63 -14.99 -20.29
C ASP A 186 6.90 -15.83 -20.18
N GLY A 187 6.86 -17.05 -20.72
CA GLY A 187 7.98 -17.98 -20.69
C GLY A 187 9.16 -17.59 -21.56
N GLU A 188 8.94 -16.78 -22.60
CA GLU A 188 10.02 -16.33 -23.50
C GLU A 188 10.81 -15.20 -22.84
N ARG A 189 10.10 -14.21 -22.28
CA ARG A 189 10.72 -13.10 -21.54
C ARG A 189 11.15 -13.49 -20.14
N LYS A 190 10.61 -14.60 -19.62
CA LYS A 190 10.72 -15.02 -18.22
C LYS A 190 10.37 -13.85 -17.29
N LEU A 191 9.21 -13.24 -17.52
CA LEU A 191 8.64 -12.15 -16.74
C LEU A 191 7.13 -12.38 -16.60
N LEU A 192 6.49 -11.64 -15.70
CA LEU A 192 5.03 -11.59 -15.63
C LEU A 192 4.52 -10.45 -16.52
N SER A 193 3.56 -10.70 -17.39
CA SER A 193 2.77 -9.63 -18.02
C SER A 193 2.06 -8.84 -16.93
N ALA A 194 1.89 -7.54 -17.15
CA ALA A 194 1.17 -6.68 -16.20
C ALA A 194 -0.33 -6.99 -16.10
N GLY A 195 -0.85 -7.87 -16.95
CA GLY A 195 -2.22 -8.37 -16.87
C GLY A 195 -2.69 -9.02 -18.16
N TRP A 196 -4.01 -9.19 -18.25
CA TRP A 196 -4.70 -9.69 -19.43
C TRP A 196 -5.82 -8.75 -19.86
N ASP A 197 -5.91 -8.53 -21.17
CA ASP A 197 -7.01 -7.85 -21.85
C ASP A 197 -7.97 -8.93 -22.35
N VAL A 198 -9.06 -9.15 -21.61
CA VAL A 198 -10.00 -10.25 -21.87
C VAL A 198 -10.78 -10.05 -23.15
N LEU A 199 -11.11 -8.80 -23.49
CA LEU A 199 -11.87 -8.52 -24.71
C LEU A 199 -11.09 -8.84 -25.98
N ASN A 200 -9.78 -8.59 -25.96
CA ASN A 200 -8.89 -8.86 -27.09
C ASN A 200 -8.09 -10.16 -26.96
N ASP A 201 -8.38 -10.95 -25.92
CA ASP A 201 -7.74 -12.22 -25.59
C ASP A 201 -6.21 -12.20 -25.70
N ARG A 202 -5.58 -11.25 -25.00
CA ARG A 202 -4.13 -11.07 -25.06
C ARG A 202 -3.54 -10.56 -23.75
N ARG A 203 -2.25 -10.80 -23.55
CA ARG A 203 -1.45 -10.12 -22.53
C ARG A 203 -1.44 -8.62 -22.77
N LEU A 204 -1.41 -7.84 -21.68
CA LEU A 204 -1.10 -6.42 -21.76
C LEU A 204 0.31 -6.20 -22.32
N GLY A 205 0.52 -5.09 -23.03
CA GLY A 205 1.76 -4.81 -23.77
C GLY A 205 2.96 -4.38 -22.92
N TYR A 206 2.93 -4.61 -21.60
CA TYR A 206 3.99 -4.26 -20.67
C TYR A 206 4.13 -5.34 -19.59
N TRP A 207 5.33 -5.46 -19.02
CA TRP A 207 5.71 -6.53 -18.09
C TRP A 207 6.12 -5.94 -16.74
N ILE A 208 5.96 -6.73 -15.70
CA ILE A 208 6.46 -6.41 -14.36
C ILE A 208 7.94 -6.75 -14.35
N ASP A 209 8.78 -5.72 -14.47
CA ASP A 209 10.20 -5.86 -14.74
C ASP A 209 11.09 -4.97 -13.84
N ARG A 210 10.55 -4.41 -12.75
CA ARG A 210 11.32 -3.59 -11.78
C ARG A 210 11.16 -4.06 -10.35
N LYS A 211 12.28 -4.42 -9.71
CA LYS A 211 12.32 -4.83 -8.30
C LYS A 211 11.96 -3.70 -7.35
N MET A 212 12.11 -2.44 -7.74
CA MET A 212 11.78 -1.24 -6.95
C MET A 212 10.43 -0.62 -7.36
N ASN A 213 9.43 -1.46 -7.66
CA ASN A 213 8.03 -1.09 -7.90
C ASN A 213 7.03 -1.98 -7.13
N GLU A 214 5.88 -1.45 -6.69
CA GLU A 214 4.86 -2.16 -5.89
C GLU A 214 4.41 -3.48 -6.52
N SER A 215 4.43 -3.53 -7.86
CA SER A 215 4.08 -4.70 -8.66
C SER A 215 4.93 -5.93 -8.37
N ARG A 216 6.08 -5.80 -7.68
CA ARG A 216 6.89 -6.95 -7.24
C ARG A 216 6.10 -7.96 -6.42
N LEU A 217 5.06 -7.54 -5.70
CA LEU A 217 4.18 -8.47 -4.98
C LEU A 217 3.47 -9.45 -5.92
N ALA A 218 3.09 -9.04 -7.13
CA ALA A 218 2.47 -9.94 -8.10
C ALA A 218 3.42 -11.04 -8.55
N THR A 219 4.69 -10.69 -8.82
CA THR A 219 5.73 -11.64 -9.18
C THR A 219 6.04 -12.60 -8.03
N ILE A 220 6.23 -12.08 -6.82
CA ILE A 220 6.45 -12.88 -5.61
C ILE A 220 5.27 -13.85 -5.41
N TRP A 221 4.05 -13.34 -5.47
CA TRP A 221 2.86 -14.16 -5.26
C TRP A 221 2.70 -15.23 -6.35
N ALA A 222 2.95 -14.92 -7.62
CA ALA A 222 2.88 -15.89 -8.71
C ALA A 222 3.81 -17.10 -8.46
N ILE A 223 5.05 -16.85 -8.01
CA ILE A 223 6.01 -17.91 -7.66
C ILE A 223 5.48 -18.73 -6.47
N LEU A 224 5.03 -18.06 -5.41
CA LEU A 224 4.57 -18.72 -4.19
C LEU A 224 3.28 -19.52 -4.42
N LEU A 225 2.29 -18.96 -5.11
CA LEU A 225 0.99 -19.57 -5.35
C LEU A 225 1.10 -20.84 -6.20
N THR A 226 2.00 -20.83 -7.18
CA THR A 226 2.19 -21.93 -8.14
C THR A 226 3.22 -22.96 -7.69
N ASP A 227 3.70 -22.87 -6.44
CA ASP A 227 4.71 -23.75 -5.86
C ASP A 227 5.99 -23.81 -6.73
N GLY A 228 6.37 -22.68 -7.32
CA GLY A 228 7.55 -22.53 -8.17
C GLY A 228 7.41 -23.05 -9.60
N LYS A 229 6.20 -23.46 -10.05
CA LYS A 229 5.95 -23.80 -11.46
C LYS A 229 6.08 -22.59 -12.37
N ILE A 230 5.69 -21.39 -11.89
CA ILE A 230 6.23 -20.15 -12.42
C ILE A 230 7.62 -19.98 -11.77
N PRO A 231 8.70 -20.05 -12.56
CA PRO A 231 10.05 -20.17 -12.03
C PRO A 231 10.52 -18.86 -11.42
N ILE A 232 11.43 -18.93 -10.45
CA ILE A 232 12.04 -17.76 -9.78
C ILE A 232 12.73 -16.78 -10.75
N ASP A 233 13.08 -17.23 -11.97
CA ASP A 233 13.55 -16.38 -13.06
C ASP A 233 12.68 -15.13 -13.27
N VAL A 234 11.36 -15.22 -13.07
CA VAL A 234 10.47 -14.04 -13.22
C VAL A 234 10.79 -12.90 -12.27
N PHE A 235 11.38 -13.21 -11.11
CA PHE A 235 11.86 -12.20 -10.17
C PHE A 235 13.31 -11.82 -10.43
N ILE A 236 14.16 -12.82 -10.76
CA ILE A 236 15.59 -12.60 -11.04
C ILE A 236 15.76 -11.61 -12.20
N ASN A 237 14.97 -11.75 -13.26
CA ASN A 237 15.06 -10.92 -14.47
C ASN A 237 14.48 -9.51 -14.33
N MET A 238 13.88 -9.15 -13.20
CA MET A 238 13.45 -7.78 -12.95
C MET A 238 14.68 -6.87 -12.71
N GLY A 239 14.72 -5.69 -13.30
CA GLY A 239 15.80 -4.72 -13.08
C GLY A 239 15.79 -4.14 -11.67
N LEU A 240 16.97 -3.76 -11.18
CA LEU A 240 17.16 -2.96 -9.96
C LEU A 240 18.25 -1.92 -10.22
N THR A 241 17.83 -0.66 -10.33
CA THR A 241 18.71 0.44 -10.70
C THR A 241 19.14 1.22 -9.45
N THR A 242 20.42 1.56 -9.35
CA THR A 242 20.99 2.41 -8.28
C THR A 242 21.47 3.73 -8.89
N GLU A 243 21.28 4.84 -8.17
CA GLU A 243 21.93 6.11 -8.46
C GLU A 243 22.52 6.75 -7.20
N THR A 244 23.32 7.80 -7.41
CA THR A 244 23.84 8.64 -6.32
C THR A 244 23.10 9.97 -6.21
N TYR A 245 22.58 10.28 -5.02
CA TYR A 245 21.97 11.57 -4.70
C TYR A 245 22.93 12.44 -3.88
N ARG A 246 23.13 13.69 -4.28
CA ARG A 246 23.92 14.67 -3.51
C ARG A 246 22.99 15.50 -2.61
N LEU A 247 23.03 15.21 -1.31
CA LEU A 247 22.25 15.93 -0.30
C LEU A 247 22.66 17.40 -0.18
N SER A 248 21.75 18.26 0.32
CA SER A 248 22.02 19.69 0.57
C SER A 248 23.26 19.94 1.43
N ASN A 249 23.57 19.02 2.34
CA ASN A 249 24.74 19.11 3.22
C ASN A 249 26.05 18.66 2.55
N GLY A 250 26.03 18.38 1.25
CA GLY A 250 27.19 18.02 0.44
C GLY A 250 27.54 16.53 0.45
N ARG A 251 26.88 15.69 1.26
CA ARG A 251 27.13 14.23 1.28
C ARG A 251 26.45 13.55 0.09
N ASN A 252 27.12 12.54 -0.46
CA ASN A 252 26.55 11.64 -1.45
C ASN A 252 25.95 10.41 -0.76
N ILE A 253 24.78 9.98 -1.21
CA ILE A 253 24.12 8.74 -0.78
C ILE A 253 23.71 7.92 -2.00
N GLU A 254 23.90 6.60 -1.94
CA GLU A 254 23.41 5.68 -2.96
C GLU A 254 22.01 5.17 -2.60
N TYR A 255 21.13 5.09 -3.58
CA TYR A 255 19.74 4.71 -3.38
C TYR A 255 19.21 3.93 -4.59
N TYR A 256 18.15 3.14 -4.40
CA TYR A 256 17.45 2.47 -5.50
C TYR A 256 16.40 3.38 -6.12
N LEU A 257 16.29 3.37 -7.44
CA LEU A 257 15.28 4.15 -8.16
C LEU A 257 13.97 3.39 -8.22
N THR A 258 12.87 4.06 -7.91
CA THR A 258 11.55 3.58 -8.34
C THR A 258 11.31 3.99 -9.79
N TRP A 259 10.26 3.47 -10.44
CA TRP A 259 9.98 3.81 -11.83
C TRP A 259 9.69 5.31 -12.01
N ASP A 260 8.85 5.88 -11.15
CA ASP A 260 8.37 7.26 -11.22
C ASP A 260 8.83 8.17 -10.07
N GLY A 261 9.67 7.67 -9.16
CA GLY A 261 10.17 8.42 -8.00
C GLY A 261 9.21 8.44 -6.80
N GLY A 262 8.10 7.69 -6.85
CA GLY A 262 7.08 7.67 -5.80
C GLY A 262 7.41 6.77 -4.60
N ILE A 263 7.03 7.19 -3.39
CA ILE A 263 7.17 6.42 -2.15
C ILE A 263 6.35 5.11 -2.18
N PHE A 264 5.16 5.13 -2.77
CA PHE A 264 4.29 3.96 -2.89
C PHE A 264 4.98 2.77 -3.56
N GLN A 265 5.66 3.01 -4.69
CA GLN A 265 6.36 1.98 -5.47
C GLN A 265 7.46 1.27 -4.66
N ALA A 266 8.11 2.03 -3.77
CA ALA A 266 9.15 1.52 -2.88
C ALA A 266 8.55 0.75 -1.68
N PHE A 267 7.46 1.23 -1.09
CA PHE A 267 7.10 0.83 0.28
C PHE A 267 5.76 0.13 0.44
N TYR A 268 4.92 0.04 -0.58
CA TYR A 268 3.71 -0.79 -0.50
C TYR A 268 4.01 -2.26 -0.10
N PRO A 269 5.03 -2.94 -0.69
CA PRO A 269 5.35 -4.32 -0.33
C PRO A 269 5.79 -4.48 1.14
N ALA A 270 6.43 -3.45 1.69
CA ALA A 270 6.85 -3.43 3.09
C ALA A 270 5.69 -3.40 4.09
N LEU A 271 4.44 -3.13 3.66
CA LEU A 271 3.25 -3.30 4.50
C LEU A 271 3.05 -4.76 4.93
N PHE A 272 3.53 -5.71 4.12
CA PHE A 272 3.24 -7.14 4.28
C PHE A 272 4.49 -7.99 4.43
N ILE A 273 5.63 -7.55 3.93
CA ILE A 273 6.88 -8.30 3.96
C ILE A 273 7.91 -7.50 4.75
N ASP A 274 8.62 -8.17 5.65
CA ASP A 274 9.72 -7.57 6.41
C ASP A 274 10.99 -7.46 5.54
N GLU A 275 10.91 -6.63 4.51
CA GLU A 275 11.96 -6.43 3.51
C GLU A 275 13.27 -5.95 4.15
N LYS A 276 13.19 -5.24 5.30
CA LYS A 276 14.34 -4.77 6.06
C LYS A 276 15.29 -5.89 6.48
N HIS A 277 14.75 -7.06 6.83
CA HIS A 277 15.53 -8.20 7.26
C HIS A 277 15.81 -9.22 6.14
N LEU A 278 15.21 -9.02 4.95
CA LEU A 278 15.38 -9.91 3.80
C LEU A 278 16.31 -9.33 2.72
N ILE A 279 16.36 -8.01 2.58
CA ILE A 279 17.19 -7.33 1.59
C ILE A 279 18.53 -6.94 2.21
N LYS A 280 19.64 -7.46 1.66
CA LYS A 280 21.00 -7.21 2.15
C LYS A 280 21.35 -5.71 2.22
N ASN A 281 21.05 -4.97 1.14
CA ASN A 281 21.39 -3.56 1.00
C ASN A 281 20.18 -2.64 1.31
N TYR A 282 19.37 -2.98 2.33
CA TYR A 282 18.16 -2.22 2.66
C TYR A 282 18.43 -0.73 2.98
N TYR A 283 19.66 -0.37 3.38
CA TYR A 283 20.05 1.03 3.58
C TYR A 283 19.82 1.91 2.32
N LYS A 284 19.78 1.33 1.11
CA LYS A 284 19.45 2.07 -0.12
C LYS A 284 17.98 2.50 -0.18
N PHE A 285 17.06 1.76 0.46
CA PHE A 285 15.68 2.22 0.69
C PHE A 285 15.63 3.35 1.73
N GLU A 286 16.43 3.24 2.80
CA GLU A 286 16.55 4.32 3.79
C GLU A 286 17.10 5.61 3.14
N ASN A 287 18.07 5.47 2.24
CA ASN A 287 18.62 6.57 1.45
C ASN A 287 17.60 7.18 0.47
N PHE A 288 16.71 6.39 -0.13
CA PHE A 288 15.60 6.92 -0.93
C PHE A 288 14.70 7.87 -0.10
N VAL A 289 14.41 7.50 1.15
CA VAL A 289 13.68 8.39 2.10
C VAL A 289 14.47 9.66 2.40
N TYR A 290 15.77 9.57 2.61
CA TYR A 290 16.60 10.76 2.84
C TYR A 290 16.68 11.69 1.62
N ALA A 291 16.73 11.12 0.40
CA ALA A 291 16.72 11.88 -0.84
C ALA A 291 15.37 12.59 -1.05
N GLN A 292 14.24 11.88 -0.87
CA GLN A 292 12.90 12.49 -0.86
C GLN A 292 12.80 13.61 0.17
N LYS A 293 13.28 13.38 1.40
CA LYS A 293 13.29 14.40 2.46
C LYS A 293 14.06 15.66 2.05
N ASP A 294 15.27 15.49 1.52
CA ASP A 294 16.10 16.61 1.07
C ASP A 294 15.44 17.37 -0.08
N TYR A 295 14.80 16.66 -1.00
CA TYR A 295 14.03 17.26 -2.09
C TYR A 295 12.82 18.08 -1.58
N ILE A 296 11.98 17.52 -0.69
CA ILE A 296 10.81 18.24 -0.20
C ILE A 296 11.19 19.45 0.65
N ASP A 297 12.29 19.40 1.39
CA ASP A 297 12.77 20.54 2.19
C ASP A 297 13.30 21.67 1.29
N LYS A 298 14.12 21.35 0.28
CA LYS A 298 14.63 22.34 -0.69
C LYS A 298 13.50 23.04 -1.42
N ASN A 299 12.47 22.28 -1.79
CA ASN A 299 11.39 22.74 -2.66
C ASN A 299 10.15 23.23 -1.90
N TRP A 300 10.22 23.27 -0.56
CA TRP A 300 9.10 23.68 0.29
C TRP A 300 7.83 22.89 -0.01
N ILE A 301 7.92 21.56 0.07
CA ILE A 301 6.78 20.65 -0.12
C ILE A 301 6.37 20.10 1.26
N PRO A 302 5.07 20.14 1.61
CA PRO A 302 4.62 19.87 2.98
C PRO A 302 4.67 18.39 3.41
N SER A 303 4.72 17.47 2.45
CA SER A 303 4.70 16.02 2.66
C SER A 303 5.59 15.31 1.64
N PHE A 304 5.94 14.06 1.92
CA PHE A 304 6.57 13.18 0.93
C PHE A 304 5.69 13.03 -0.33
N ILE A 305 6.32 12.73 -1.46
CA ILE A 305 5.67 12.68 -2.77
C ILE A 305 5.48 11.24 -3.24
N SER A 306 4.28 10.95 -3.74
CA SER A 306 3.89 9.67 -4.32
C SER A 306 2.70 9.89 -5.25
N ALA A 307 2.34 8.87 -6.03
CA ALA A 307 1.11 8.88 -6.82
C ALA A 307 -0.09 9.17 -5.91
N SER A 308 -0.89 10.17 -6.26
CA SER A 308 -2.05 10.62 -5.49
C SER A 308 -2.94 11.51 -6.38
N SER A 309 -4.07 11.96 -5.82
CA SER A 309 -4.76 13.12 -6.36
C SER A 309 -3.85 14.35 -6.41
N THR A 310 -4.22 15.35 -7.20
CA THR A 310 -3.57 16.67 -7.17
C THR A 310 -4.37 17.67 -6.34
N PRO A 311 -3.76 18.79 -5.87
CA PRO A 311 -4.49 19.89 -5.23
C PRO A 311 -5.66 20.43 -6.07
N ASP A 312 -5.56 20.35 -7.41
CA ASP A 312 -6.62 20.78 -8.34
C ASP A 312 -7.64 19.66 -8.66
N ASN A 313 -7.69 18.60 -7.84
CA ASN A 313 -8.57 17.45 -8.01
C ASN A 313 -8.35 16.65 -9.31
N GLY A 314 -7.14 16.67 -9.86
CA GLY A 314 -6.68 15.70 -10.86
C GLY A 314 -6.08 14.46 -10.18
N TYR A 315 -5.33 13.67 -10.95
CA TYR A 315 -4.53 12.56 -10.47
C TYR A 315 -3.13 12.62 -11.10
N THR A 316 -2.09 12.34 -10.30
CA THR A 316 -0.73 12.14 -10.80
C THR A 316 -0.25 10.76 -10.40
N GLY A 317 0.36 10.05 -11.34
CA GLY A 317 1.09 8.81 -11.06
C GLY A 317 2.55 9.04 -10.66
N MET A 318 3.01 10.29 -10.59
CA MET A 318 4.45 10.60 -10.54
C MET A 318 4.92 10.98 -9.13
N GLY A 319 6.17 10.64 -8.80
CA GLY A 319 6.88 11.05 -7.60
C GLY A 319 7.98 12.08 -7.87
N VAL A 320 9.09 11.99 -7.11
CA VAL A 320 10.25 12.88 -7.32
C VAL A 320 11.02 12.42 -8.56
N MET A 321 10.94 13.16 -9.66
CA MET A 321 11.60 12.80 -10.93
C MET A 321 13.11 12.58 -10.82
N GLU A 322 13.81 13.29 -9.92
CA GLU A 322 15.24 13.08 -9.67
C GLU A 322 15.56 11.67 -9.13
N LEU A 323 14.56 10.95 -8.63
CA LEU A 323 14.67 9.62 -8.05
C LEU A 323 13.97 8.55 -8.91
N ALA A 324 13.56 8.92 -10.12
CA ALA A 324 12.75 8.11 -11.02
C ALA A 324 13.61 7.49 -12.12
N GLU A 325 13.52 6.18 -12.33
CA GLU A 325 14.26 5.51 -13.40
C GLU A 325 13.82 5.98 -14.79
N VAL A 326 12.55 6.38 -14.93
CA VAL A 326 12.01 6.86 -16.22
C VAL A 326 12.83 8.02 -16.81
N VAL A 327 13.48 8.86 -15.98
CA VAL A 327 14.31 9.98 -16.49
C VAL A 327 15.64 9.54 -17.11
N LEU A 328 16.12 8.33 -16.79
CA LEU A 328 17.31 7.76 -17.40
C LEU A 328 17.04 7.35 -18.86
N ASN A 329 15.79 6.94 -19.13
CA ASN A 329 15.36 6.44 -20.44
C ASN A 329 14.62 7.50 -21.27
N PHE A 330 13.97 8.47 -20.62
CA PHE A 330 13.22 9.55 -21.25
C PHE A 330 13.79 10.90 -20.78
N LYS A 331 14.47 11.61 -21.69
CA LYS A 331 15.26 12.83 -21.40
C LYS A 331 14.44 14.02 -20.89
N ASP A 332 13.11 13.94 -20.93
CA ASP A 332 12.24 14.96 -20.37
C ASP A 332 12.00 14.65 -18.90
N ALA A 333 12.66 15.40 -18.02
CA ALA A 333 12.31 15.45 -16.61
C ALA A 333 10.81 15.82 -16.53
N GLY A 334 10.00 14.88 -16.04
CA GLY A 334 8.55 15.05 -15.90
C GLY A 334 8.15 16.33 -15.14
N PRO A 335 6.85 16.64 -15.07
CA PRO A 335 6.40 17.90 -14.49
C PRO A 335 6.91 18.08 -13.05
N TYR A 336 7.35 19.29 -12.73
CA TYR A 336 7.67 19.66 -11.36
C TYR A 336 6.43 19.50 -10.46
N ILE A 337 6.60 18.79 -9.34
CA ILE A 337 5.55 18.54 -8.35
C ILE A 337 5.78 19.46 -7.14
N ASP A 338 4.77 20.28 -6.80
CA ASP A 338 4.79 21.25 -5.70
C ASP A 338 3.83 20.90 -4.55
N PHE A 339 3.45 19.63 -4.48
CA PHE A 339 2.55 19.06 -3.49
C PHE A 339 3.05 17.70 -3.03
N GLY A 340 2.54 17.24 -1.90
CA GLY A 340 2.79 15.90 -1.38
C GLY A 340 1.50 15.28 -0.88
N THR A 341 1.58 14.03 -0.46
CA THR A 341 0.43 13.25 0.00
C THR A 341 0.70 12.66 1.39
N PRO A 342 -0.25 12.76 2.35
CA PRO A 342 -0.02 12.26 3.70
C PRO A 342 0.30 10.76 3.78
N HIS A 343 -0.26 9.93 2.89
CA HIS A 343 -0.02 8.48 2.91
C HIS A 343 1.46 8.16 2.66
N ALA A 344 2.16 8.95 1.82
CA ALA A 344 3.58 8.77 1.57
C ALA A 344 4.42 9.06 2.84
N THR A 345 4.01 10.07 3.61
CA THR A 345 4.64 10.34 4.92
C THR A 345 4.36 9.20 5.90
N ALA A 346 3.15 8.62 5.90
CA ALA A 346 2.84 7.45 6.72
C ALA A 346 3.65 6.21 6.32
N LEU A 347 3.78 5.88 5.03
CA LEU A 347 4.62 4.77 4.56
C LEU A 347 6.08 4.90 5.00
N THR A 348 6.58 6.14 5.04
CA THR A 348 7.93 6.46 5.53
C THR A 348 8.13 6.06 7.00
N TYR A 349 7.06 5.94 7.80
CA TYR A 349 7.13 5.52 9.19
C TYR A 349 7.73 4.12 9.35
N MET A 350 7.47 3.21 8.42
CA MET A 350 8.02 1.84 8.43
C MET A 350 9.55 1.80 8.32
N VAL A 351 10.15 2.87 7.78
CA VAL A 351 11.58 2.97 7.50
C VAL A 351 12.25 3.90 8.52
N ASN A 352 11.68 5.09 8.70
CA ASN A 352 12.19 6.10 9.61
C ASN A 352 11.05 6.78 10.38
N PRO A 353 10.63 6.19 11.53
CA PRO A 353 9.54 6.71 12.36
C PRO A 353 9.74 8.17 12.78
N LYS A 354 10.97 8.58 13.07
CA LYS A 354 11.29 9.94 13.54
C LYS A 354 11.01 10.98 12.45
N ILE A 355 11.42 10.70 11.22
CA ILE A 355 11.16 11.60 10.08
C ILE A 355 9.66 11.66 9.81
N ALA A 356 8.99 10.51 9.71
CA ALA A 356 7.56 10.45 9.46
C ALA A 356 6.75 11.23 10.51
N LEU A 357 7.02 11.01 11.80
CA LEU A 357 6.36 11.72 12.90
C LEU A 357 6.56 13.24 12.83
N TYR A 358 7.78 13.69 12.50
CA TYR A 358 8.05 15.11 12.34
C TYR A 358 7.17 15.73 11.24
N TYR A 359 7.10 15.10 10.05
CA TYR A 359 6.28 15.63 8.96
C TYR A 359 4.78 15.49 9.21
N LEU A 360 4.30 14.40 9.83
CA LEU A 360 2.88 14.27 10.18
C LEU A 360 2.44 15.38 11.13
N LYS A 361 3.24 15.68 12.17
CA LYS A 361 2.98 16.81 13.07
C LYS A 361 3.04 18.15 12.35
N LYS A 362 4.00 18.31 11.43
CA LYS A 362 4.11 19.51 10.59
C LYS A 362 2.88 19.69 9.69
N ILE A 363 2.41 18.62 9.05
CA ILE A 363 1.18 18.62 8.25
C ILE A 363 -0.02 19.04 9.10
N LYS A 364 -0.21 18.43 10.27
CA LYS A 364 -1.33 18.77 11.17
C LYS A 364 -1.30 20.23 11.62
N LYS A 365 -0.09 20.76 11.88
CA LYS A 365 0.11 22.16 12.26
C LYS A 365 -0.17 23.13 11.10
N ASP A 366 0.38 22.84 9.93
CA ASP A 366 0.35 23.75 8.77
C ASP A 366 -0.99 23.67 8.03
N PHE A 367 -1.68 22.53 8.11
CA PHE A 367 -2.98 22.25 7.49
C PHE A 367 -3.98 21.83 8.59
N PRO A 368 -4.45 22.74 9.45
CA PRO A 368 -5.33 22.39 10.57
C PRO A 368 -6.68 21.80 10.15
N LYS A 369 -7.07 21.93 8.88
CA LYS A 369 -8.27 21.32 8.28
C LYS A 369 -7.96 20.05 7.49
N ILE A 370 -6.79 19.44 7.70
CA ILE A 370 -6.38 18.23 6.96
C ILE A 370 -7.34 17.07 7.21
N ASN A 371 -7.83 16.90 8.44
CA ASN A 371 -8.97 16.03 8.71
C ASN A 371 -10.22 16.69 8.13
N SER A 372 -10.76 16.05 7.12
CA SER A 372 -11.79 16.52 6.21
C SER A 372 -13.21 16.47 6.82
N ASN A 373 -13.35 17.00 8.03
CA ASN A 373 -14.60 16.97 8.82
C ASN A 373 -15.09 15.54 9.09
N GLY A 374 -14.18 14.67 9.49
CA GLY A 374 -14.54 13.33 9.90
C GLY A 374 -14.51 12.29 8.78
N TYR A 375 -13.89 12.54 7.61
CA TYR A 375 -13.82 11.56 6.52
C TYR A 375 -12.40 11.00 6.30
N GLY A 376 -11.44 11.33 7.18
CA GLY A 376 -10.01 11.06 6.98
C GLY A 376 -9.25 12.26 6.45
N TRP A 377 -7.96 12.09 6.17
CA TRP A 377 -7.13 13.19 5.68
C TRP A 377 -7.31 13.41 4.18
N TYR A 378 -7.30 14.68 3.75
CA TYR A 378 -7.25 14.99 2.31
C TYR A 378 -6.02 14.38 1.66
N ASP A 379 -6.22 13.93 0.42
CA ASP A 379 -5.27 13.08 -0.30
C ASP A 379 -4.00 13.82 -0.75
N ALA A 380 -4.11 15.12 -1.02
CA ALA A 380 -3.00 15.94 -1.48
C ALA A 380 -2.97 17.32 -0.84
N ILE A 381 -1.76 17.80 -0.52
CA ILE A 381 -1.52 19.07 0.13
C ILE A 381 -0.35 19.85 -0.50
N SER A 382 -0.52 21.15 -0.63
CA SER A 382 0.48 22.12 -1.11
C SER A 382 0.43 23.39 -0.30
N TYR A 383 1.57 24.02 0.00
CA TYR A 383 1.57 25.35 0.62
C TYR A 383 0.99 26.43 -0.29
N LYS A 384 1.06 26.25 -1.62
CA LYS A 384 0.54 27.24 -2.58
C LYS A 384 -0.97 27.08 -2.80
N LYS A 385 -1.44 25.84 -2.91
CA LYS A 385 -2.83 25.53 -3.30
C LYS A 385 -3.73 25.08 -2.14
N GLY A 386 -3.16 24.77 -0.98
CA GLY A 386 -3.87 24.15 0.13
C GLY A 386 -4.06 22.66 -0.07
N ASN A 387 -5.13 22.11 0.52
CA ASN A 387 -5.54 20.72 0.35
C ASN A 387 -6.48 20.58 -0.85
N ASN A 388 -6.50 19.39 -1.47
CA ASN A 388 -7.51 19.03 -2.45
C ASN A 388 -8.88 18.75 -1.77
N SER A 389 -9.83 18.23 -2.53
CA SER A 389 -11.13 17.81 -2.02
C SER A 389 -11.40 16.31 -2.11
N ARG A 390 -10.41 15.50 -2.48
CA ARG A 390 -10.54 14.04 -2.62
C ARG A 390 -9.89 13.29 -1.47
N ILE A 391 -10.40 12.10 -1.23
CA ILE A 391 -9.89 11.12 -0.26
C ILE A 391 -9.96 9.75 -0.93
N LEU A 392 -8.82 9.09 -1.10
CA LEU A 392 -8.69 7.82 -1.81
C LEU A 392 -8.64 6.66 -0.84
N SER A 393 -9.41 5.59 -1.08
CA SER A 393 -9.43 4.43 -0.19
C SER A 393 -8.06 3.75 -0.12
N LEU A 394 -7.39 3.61 -1.26
CA LEU A 394 -6.03 3.05 -1.32
C LEU A 394 -5.08 3.80 -0.36
N ASP A 395 -5.07 5.12 -0.44
CA ASP A 395 -4.16 6.00 0.31
C ASP A 395 -4.49 6.03 1.81
N GLN A 396 -5.77 6.05 2.16
CA GLN A 396 -6.22 5.87 3.56
C GLN A 396 -5.82 4.50 4.11
N GLY A 397 -5.96 3.46 3.30
CA GLY A 397 -5.59 2.09 3.64
C GLY A 397 -4.11 1.98 3.98
N MET A 398 -3.26 2.52 3.10
CA MET A 398 -1.81 2.56 3.31
C MET A 398 -1.42 3.42 4.51
N PHE A 399 -2.07 4.56 4.69
CA PHE A 399 -1.81 5.45 5.82
C PHE A 399 -1.95 4.69 7.15
N ILE A 400 -3.08 4.03 7.37
CA ILE A 400 -3.37 3.32 8.62
C ILE A 400 -2.44 2.12 8.80
N LEU A 401 -2.30 1.30 7.76
CA LEU A 401 -1.53 0.05 7.84
C LEU A 401 -0.03 0.28 8.03
N SER A 402 0.51 1.43 7.62
CA SER A 402 1.92 1.78 7.81
C SER A 402 2.36 1.76 9.29
N PHE A 403 1.46 2.10 10.22
CA PHE A 403 1.77 2.11 11.65
C PHE A 403 1.65 0.73 12.31
N TYR A 404 1.05 -0.24 11.62
CA TYR A 404 0.77 -1.59 12.12
C TYR A 404 1.29 -2.68 11.18
N ALA A 405 2.20 -2.34 10.27
CA ALA A 405 2.74 -3.25 9.27
C ALA A 405 3.37 -4.51 9.90
N ASP A 406 3.94 -4.41 11.11
CA ASP A 406 4.51 -5.56 11.82
C ASP A 406 3.48 -6.68 12.07
N TYR A 407 2.20 -6.34 12.29
CA TYR A 407 1.15 -7.35 12.43
C TYR A 407 0.83 -8.02 11.11
N ASN A 408 0.72 -7.26 10.02
CA ASN A 408 0.54 -7.81 8.68
C ASN A 408 1.72 -8.70 8.28
N ARG A 409 2.96 -8.25 8.51
CA ARG A 409 4.18 -9.03 8.29
C ARG A 409 4.18 -10.34 9.06
N LYS A 410 3.79 -10.28 10.34
CA LYS A 410 3.65 -11.47 11.16
C LYS A 410 2.60 -12.42 10.59
N TYR A 411 1.41 -11.93 10.26
CA TYR A 411 0.33 -12.78 9.74
C TYR A 411 0.69 -13.39 8.37
N LEU A 412 1.27 -12.63 7.44
CA LEU A 412 1.75 -13.20 6.18
C LEU A 412 2.81 -14.28 6.43
N LYS A 413 3.77 -14.01 7.31
CA LYS A 413 4.79 -14.99 7.69
C LYS A 413 4.15 -16.26 8.26
N ASP A 414 3.22 -16.14 9.20
CA ASP A 414 2.51 -17.29 9.78
C ASP A 414 1.80 -18.11 8.69
N TYR A 415 1.16 -17.44 7.71
CA TYR A 415 0.54 -18.12 6.56
C TYR A 415 1.57 -18.88 5.71
N LEU A 416 2.67 -18.22 5.35
CA LEU A 416 3.71 -18.82 4.51
C LEU A 416 4.43 -19.96 5.23
N GLU A 417 4.67 -19.86 6.53
CA GLU A 417 5.23 -20.96 7.33
C GLU A 417 4.29 -22.17 7.35
N ARG A 418 2.99 -21.95 7.58
CA ARG A 418 1.99 -23.04 7.54
C ARG A 418 1.93 -23.71 6.16
N LYS A 419 2.11 -22.94 5.08
CA LYS A 419 2.12 -23.45 3.70
C LYS A 419 3.48 -24.01 3.25
N GLY A 420 4.53 -23.95 4.08
CA GLY A 420 5.88 -24.37 3.69
C GLY A 420 6.54 -23.47 2.64
N LYS A 421 6.12 -22.19 2.55
CA LYS A 421 6.50 -21.22 1.52
C LYS A 421 7.46 -20.15 2.01
N TRP A 422 7.73 -20.08 3.31
CA TRP A 422 8.61 -19.05 3.89
C TRP A 422 10.05 -19.13 3.38
N ASP A 423 10.61 -20.33 3.25
CA ASP A 423 11.97 -20.50 2.71
C ASP A 423 12.07 -20.06 1.24
N LYS A 424 11.03 -20.34 0.44
CA LYS A 424 10.95 -19.87 -0.94
C LYS A 424 10.88 -18.33 -1.01
N LEU A 425 10.17 -17.67 -0.10
CA LEU A 425 10.19 -16.20 -0.03
C LEU A 425 11.60 -15.67 0.25
N LYS A 426 12.32 -16.25 1.22
CA LYS A 426 13.71 -15.86 1.51
C LYS A 426 14.62 -16.08 0.31
N GLU A 427 14.44 -17.18 -0.42
CA GLU A 427 15.16 -17.43 -1.67
C GLU A 427 14.89 -16.34 -2.70
N ILE A 428 13.62 -15.96 -2.93
CA ILE A 428 13.26 -14.86 -3.84
C ILE A 428 14.00 -13.57 -3.45
N TYR A 429 13.95 -13.18 -2.17
CA TYR A 429 14.61 -11.95 -1.71
C TYR A 429 16.14 -12.04 -1.69
N SER A 430 16.74 -13.23 -1.66
CA SER A 430 18.19 -13.38 -1.85
C SER A 430 18.66 -12.94 -3.24
N HIS A 431 17.73 -12.85 -4.20
CA HIS A 431 17.94 -12.28 -5.52
C HIS A 431 17.53 -10.81 -5.64
N PHE A 432 17.23 -10.11 -4.54
CA PHE A 432 17.05 -8.65 -4.54
C PHE A 432 18.42 -7.96 -4.60
N LYS A 433 19.02 -7.99 -5.78
CA LYS A 433 20.37 -7.48 -6.06
C LYS A 433 20.44 -6.79 -7.42
N GLU A 434 21.47 -5.98 -7.59
CA GLU A 434 21.73 -5.23 -8.82
C GLU A 434 22.15 -6.16 -9.96
N GLU A 435 22.00 -5.71 -11.21
CA GLU A 435 22.50 -6.49 -12.35
C GLU A 435 24.02 -6.68 -12.25
N GLY A 436 24.48 -7.93 -12.28
CA GLY A 436 25.91 -8.27 -12.23
C GLY A 436 26.49 -8.55 -10.84
N GLU A 437 25.72 -8.35 -9.76
CA GLU A 437 25.97 -8.96 -8.44
C GLU A 437 25.41 -10.39 -8.39
#